data_AF-A0A7C7ZNU2-F1
#
_entry.id   AF-A0A7C7ZNU2-F1
#
_cell.length_a   1.000
_cell.length_b   1.000
_cell.length_c   1.000
_cell.angle_alpha   90.00
_cell.angle_beta   90.00
_cell.angle_gamma   90.00
#
_symmetry.space_group_name_H-M   'P 1'
#
loop_
_entity.id
_entity.type
_entity.pdbx_description
1 polymer ?
#
loop_
_entity_poly.entity_id
_entity_poly.type
_entity_poly.pdbx_seq_one_letter_code
_entity_poly.pdbx_strand_id
1 'polypeptide(L)'
;MSWVIFIKTKPIIKPINTSCRTYQNQDLKAILAIENLAYDFPWSQEKITNSTDNTNALANVVLVDDQVVGYLLALTCVDFVDILNICIHPKHQHQGLGRQLFNHFKHAINNTATKS
;
A
#
# COMPACT_ATOMS: atom_id res chain seq x y z
N MET A 1 4.92 -10.01 54.66
CA MET A 1 4.83 -10.89 53.49
C MET A 1 4.08 -10.12 52.41
N SER A 2 4.77 -9.61 51.39
CA SER A 2 4.18 -8.70 50.39
C SER A 2 3.34 -9.47 49.37
N TRP A 3 2.11 -9.03 49.13
CA TRP A 3 1.17 -9.65 48.19
C TRP A 3 1.19 -8.87 46.88
N VAL A 4 1.64 -9.51 45.79
CA VAL A 4 1.70 -8.89 44.46
C VAL A 4 0.41 -9.20 43.71
N ILE A 5 -0.35 -8.15 43.38
CA ILE A 5 -1.60 -8.26 42.62
C ILE A 5 -1.24 -8.36 41.12
N PHE A 6 -1.56 -9.50 40.51
CA PHE A 6 -1.49 -9.66 39.05
C PHE A 6 -2.76 -9.09 38.40
N ILE A 7 -2.65 -7.96 37.72
CA ILE A 7 -3.73 -7.42 36.88
C ILE A 7 -3.71 -8.16 35.54
N LYS A 8 -4.70 -9.03 35.33
CA LYS A 8 -4.91 -9.74 34.06
C LYS A 8 -5.70 -8.82 33.12
N THR A 9 -5.03 -7.90 32.44
CA THR A 9 -5.68 -7.06 31.43
C THR A 9 -5.99 -7.91 30.20
N LYS A 10 -7.28 -8.04 29.86
CA LYS A 10 -7.74 -8.68 28.62
C LYS A 10 -7.54 -7.65 27.51
N PRO A 11 -6.67 -7.88 26.51
CA PRO A 11 -6.41 -6.88 25.48
C PRO A 11 -7.67 -6.75 24.62
N ILE A 12 -8.28 -5.57 24.64
CA ILE A 12 -9.41 -5.22 23.78
C ILE A 12 -8.81 -4.79 22.45
N ILE A 13 -8.39 -5.77 21.65
CA ILE A 13 -7.81 -5.50 20.33
C ILE A 13 -9.00 -5.27 19.40
N LYS A 14 -9.27 -4.01 19.03
CA LYS A 14 -10.10 -3.75 17.85
C LYS A 14 -9.34 -4.30 16.64
N PRO A 15 -9.96 -5.15 15.80
CA PRO A 15 -9.33 -5.56 14.56
C PRO A 15 -9.12 -4.30 13.71
N ILE A 16 -7.87 -4.04 13.33
CA ILE A 16 -7.53 -2.98 12.38
C ILE A 16 -8.12 -3.40 11.04
N ASN A 17 -8.99 -2.58 10.46
CA ASN A 17 -9.58 -2.91 9.17
C ASN A 17 -8.59 -2.56 8.06
N THR A 18 -7.89 -3.57 7.54
CA THR A 18 -6.95 -3.41 6.42
C THR A 18 -7.55 -3.92 5.13
N SER A 19 -7.51 -3.13 4.05
CA SER A 19 -7.95 -3.56 2.73
C SER A 19 -6.98 -3.10 1.64
N CYS A 20 -7.02 -3.74 0.47
CA CYS A 20 -6.25 -3.34 -0.70
C CYS A 20 -7.19 -3.25 -1.92
N ARG A 21 -6.98 -2.23 -2.76
CA ARG A 21 -7.75 -2.04 -3.98
C ARG A 21 -6.92 -1.35 -5.05
N THR A 22 -7.43 -1.36 -6.27
CA THR A 22 -6.90 -0.54 -7.37
C THR A 22 -6.97 0.94 -6.99
N TYR A 23 -5.92 1.67 -7.39
CA TYR A 23 -5.83 3.11 -7.30
C TYR A 23 -6.97 3.81 -8.02
N GLN A 24 -7.41 4.94 -7.48
CA GLN A 24 -8.35 5.86 -8.11
C GLN A 24 -7.76 7.27 -8.09
N ASN A 25 -8.15 8.12 -9.03
CA ASN A 25 -7.64 9.50 -9.12
C ASN A 25 -7.82 10.33 -7.84
N GLN A 26 -8.85 10.03 -7.04
CA GLN A 26 -9.07 10.65 -5.73
C GLN A 26 -7.96 10.36 -4.70
N ASP A 27 -7.23 9.26 -4.87
CA ASP A 27 -6.14 8.85 -3.98
C ASP A 27 -4.83 9.61 -4.26
N LEU A 28 -4.74 10.34 -5.38
CA LEU A 28 -3.52 11.06 -5.79
C LEU A 28 -2.96 11.94 -4.67
N LYS A 29 -3.84 12.69 -4.00
CA LYS A 29 -3.45 13.58 -2.90
C LYS A 29 -2.86 12.80 -1.72
N ALA A 30 -3.41 11.62 -1.42
CA ALA A 30 -2.91 10.78 -0.33
C ALA A 30 -1.56 10.16 -0.68
N ILE A 31 -1.38 9.69 -1.92
CA ILE A 31 -0.10 9.17 -2.41
C ILE A 31 0.99 10.24 -2.35
N LEU A 32 0.70 11.46 -2.80
CA LEU A 32 1.65 12.57 -2.72
C LEU A 32 2.02 12.92 -1.28
N ALA A 33 1.06 12.88 -0.36
CA ALA A 33 1.35 13.08 1.05
C ALA A 33 2.27 11.98 1.61
N ILE A 34 2.07 10.72 1.22
CA ILE A 34 2.93 9.60 1.62
C ILE A 34 4.33 9.75 1.04
N GLU A 35 4.46 10.09 -0.25
CA GLU A 35 5.74 10.36 -0.93
C GLU A 35 6.58 11.39 -0.18
N ASN A 36 5.98 12.56 0.09
CA ASN A 36 6.65 13.65 0.79
C ASN A 36 7.08 13.29 2.23
N LEU A 37 6.42 12.32 2.85
CA LEU A 37 6.77 11.86 4.20
C LEU A 37 7.82 10.74 4.19
N ALA A 38 7.88 9.96 3.11
CA ALA A 38 8.69 8.74 3.05
C ALA A 38 10.04 8.94 2.35
N TYR A 39 10.17 9.96 1.49
CA TYR A 39 11.37 10.20 0.70
C TYR A 39 11.87 11.65 0.84
N ASP A 40 13.19 11.82 0.91
CA ASP A 40 13.83 13.15 0.89
C ASP A 40 13.69 13.83 -0.49
N PHE A 41 13.55 13.03 -1.55
CA PHE A 41 13.36 13.47 -2.93
C PHE A 41 12.09 12.82 -3.53
N PRO A 42 10.91 13.31 -3.15
CA PRO A 42 9.63 12.69 -3.51
C PRO A 42 9.36 12.80 -5.01
N TRP A 43 8.60 11.86 -5.55
CA TRP A 43 8.11 11.95 -6.92
C TRP A 43 7.16 13.13 -7.09
N SER A 44 7.32 13.85 -8.21
CA SER A 44 6.39 14.92 -8.58
C SER A 44 5.00 14.34 -8.88
N GLN A 45 3.96 15.18 -8.70
CA GLN A 45 2.60 14.84 -9.11
C GLN A 45 2.54 14.37 -10.56
N GLU A 46 3.22 15.07 -11.47
CA GLU A 46 3.29 14.70 -12.88
C GLU A 46 3.87 13.30 -13.08
N LYS A 47 4.93 12.92 -12.35
CA LYS A 47 5.53 11.60 -12.48
C LYS A 47 4.57 10.49 -12.04
N ILE A 48 3.82 10.73 -10.96
CA ILE A 48 2.81 9.78 -10.47
C ILE A 48 1.67 9.66 -11.49
N THR A 49 1.10 10.79 -11.92
CA THR A 49 0.00 10.82 -12.89
C THR A 49 0.38 10.18 -14.23
N ASN A 50 1.55 10.53 -14.79
CA ASN A 50 2.04 9.92 -16.03
C ASN A 50 2.27 8.41 -15.89
N SER A 51 2.69 7.96 -14.71
CA SER A 51 2.88 6.53 -14.44
C SER A 51 1.55 5.79 -14.29
N THR A 52 0.49 6.44 -13.82
CA THR A 52 -0.84 5.83 -13.69
C THR A 52 -1.69 5.89 -14.96
N ASP A 53 -1.43 6.85 -15.85
CA ASP A 53 -2.18 7.04 -17.10
C ASP A 53 -1.78 6.07 -18.23
N ASN A 54 -0.69 5.32 -18.06
CA ASN A 54 -0.25 4.32 -19.04
C ASN A 54 -1.18 3.10 -19.00
N THR A 55 -1.61 2.61 -20.17
CA THR A 55 -2.48 1.41 -20.29
C THR A 55 -1.89 0.16 -19.66
N ASN A 56 -0.56 0.05 -19.61
CA ASN A 56 0.15 -1.07 -18.99
C ASN A 56 0.46 -0.85 -17.51
N ALA A 57 0.05 0.28 -16.94
CA ALA A 57 0.29 0.59 -15.55
C ALA A 57 -0.68 -0.15 -14.63
N LEU A 58 -0.13 -0.58 -13.51
CA LEU A 58 -0.85 -1.16 -12.41
C LEU A 58 -0.56 -0.34 -11.16
N ALA A 59 -1.63 0.24 -10.61
CA ALA A 59 -1.55 1.05 -9.41
C ALA A 59 -2.51 0.49 -8.36
N ASN A 60 -1.99 0.20 -7.17
CA ASN A 60 -2.76 -0.34 -6.05
C ASN A 60 -2.47 0.45 -4.79
N VAL A 61 -3.47 0.55 -3.91
CA VAL A 61 -3.38 1.21 -2.61
C VAL A 61 -3.75 0.25 -1.49
N VAL A 62 -3.14 0.44 -0.33
CA VAL A 62 -3.53 -0.22 0.92
C VAL A 62 -4.19 0.80 1.84
N LEU A 63 -5.31 0.40 2.42
CA LEU A 63 -6.11 1.21 3.32
C LEU A 63 -6.07 0.62 4.73
N VAL A 64 -6.01 1.50 5.71
CA VAL A 64 -6.25 1.23 7.13
C VAL A 64 -7.38 2.13 7.57
N ASP A 65 -8.46 1.54 8.08
CA ASP A 65 -9.66 2.28 8.51
C ASP A 65 -10.16 3.27 7.44
N ASP A 66 -10.24 2.79 6.18
CA ASP A 66 -10.65 3.52 4.98
C ASP A 66 -9.73 4.69 4.56
N GLN A 67 -8.56 4.83 5.19
CA GLN A 67 -7.54 5.82 4.80
C GLN A 67 -6.43 5.15 4.00
N VAL A 68 -6.04 5.75 2.87
CA VAL A 68 -4.88 5.29 2.10
C VAL A 68 -3.62 5.51 2.93
N VAL A 69 -2.93 4.43 3.26
CA VAL A 69 -1.68 4.45 4.03
C VAL A 69 -0.50 3.88 3.25
N GLY A 70 -0.69 3.49 2.00
CA GLY A 70 0.39 3.04 1.13
C GLY A 70 -0.07 2.81 -0.29
N TYR A 71 0.89 2.73 -1.20
CA TYR A 71 0.67 2.52 -2.62
C TYR A 71 1.77 1.68 -3.26
N LEU A 72 1.43 1.11 -4.42
CA LEU A 72 2.32 0.36 -5.29
C LEU A 72 2.01 0.77 -6.72
N LEU A 73 3.03 1.23 -7.44
CA LEU A 73 3.02 1.55 -8.86
C LEU A 73 3.92 0.54 -9.59
N ALA A 74 3.42 0.00 -10.69
CA ALA A 74 4.15 -0.93 -11.54
C ALA A 74 3.76 -0.75 -13.01
N LEU A 75 4.66 -1.16 -13.92
CA LEU A 75 4.41 -1.26 -15.35
C LEU A 75 4.51 -2.72 -15.79
N THR A 76 3.52 -3.17 -16.53
CA THR A 76 3.49 -4.52 -17.09
C THR A 76 4.19 -4.53 -18.44
N CYS A 77 5.13 -5.46 -18.62
CA CYS A 77 5.73 -5.81 -19.90
C CYS A 77 5.34 -7.25 -20.26
N VAL A 78 5.73 -7.72 -21.45
CA VAL A 78 5.32 -9.04 -21.96
C VAL A 78 5.79 -10.17 -21.04
N ASP A 79 7.06 -10.12 -20.61
CA ASP A 79 7.69 -11.22 -19.85
C ASP A 79 7.96 -10.89 -18.39
N PHE A 80 7.81 -9.62 -17.99
CA PHE A 80 8.11 -9.16 -16.65
C PHE A 80 7.24 -7.97 -16.25
N VAL A 81 7.27 -7.65 -14.97
CA VAL A 81 6.55 -6.52 -14.41
C VAL A 81 7.57 -5.68 -13.66
N ASP A 82 7.68 -4.41 -14.03
CA ASP A 82 8.60 -3.47 -13.42
C ASP A 82 7.90 -2.75 -12.26
N ILE A 83 8.45 -2.89 -11.05
CA ILE A 83 7.91 -2.21 -9.87
C ILE A 83 8.56 -0.84 -9.80
N LEU A 84 7.79 0.17 -10.19
CA LEU A 84 8.25 1.55 -10.23
C LEU A 84 8.46 2.14 -8.83
N ASN A 85 7.48 1.92 -7.94
CA ASN A 85 7.55 2.39 -6.57
C ASN A 85 6.60 1.60 -5.67
N ILE A 86 7.01 1.36 -4.43
CA ILE A 86 6.18 0.78 -3.39
C ILE A 86 6.50 1.48 -2.08
N CYS A 87 5.49 2.06 -1.44
CA CYS A 87 5.70 2.83 -0.23
C CYS A 87 4.51 2.70 0.72
N ILE A 88 4.84 2.61 2.02
CA ILE A 88 3.88 2.66 3.11
C ILE A 88 4.21 3.90 3.94
N HIS A 89 3.17 4.63 4.33
CA HIS A 89 3.25 5.77 5.24
C HIS A 89 4.13 5.43 6.45
N PRO A 90 5.13 6.26 6.82
CA PRO A 90 6.13 5.93 7.85
C PRO A 90 5.53 5.43 9.18
N LYS A 91 4.47 6.08 9.66
CA LYS A 91 3.73 5.68 10.89
C LYS A 91 3.03 4.30 10.82
N HIS A 92 2.85 3.74 9.63
CA HIS A 92 2.16 2.47 9.38
C HIS A 92 3.12 1.37 8.88
N GLN A 93 4.43 1.63 8.86
CA GLN A 93 5.45 0.64 8.50
C GLN A 93 5.62 -0.43 9.59
N HIS A 94 6.31 -1.53 9.24
CA HIS A 94 6.59 -2.68 10.13
C HIS A 94 5.36 -3.44 10.66
N GLN A 95 4.19 -3.24 10.04
CA GLN A 95 2.93 -3.92 10.38
C GLN A 95 2.52 -4.98 9.33
N GLY A 96 3.38 -5.29 8.37
CA GLY A 96 3.08 -6.24 7.29
C GLY A 96 2.25 -5.68 6.12
N LEU A 97 1.85 -4.40 6.16
CA LEU A 97 1.04 -3.76 5.12
C LEU A 97 1.70 -3.78 3.73
N GLY A 98 3.01 -3.55 3.64
CA GLY A 98 3.74 -3.65 2.37
C GLY A 98 3.67 -5.06 1.76
N ARG A 99 3.75 -6.10 2.60
CA ARG A 99 3.60 -7.49 2.17
C ARG A 99 2.17 -7.79 1.73
N GLN A 100 1.17 -7.28 2.45
CA GLN A 100 -0.23 -7.42 2.08
C GLN A 100 -0.52 -6.78 0.71
N LEU A 101 -0.04 -5.55 0.51
CA LEU A 101 -0.17 -4.83 -0.76
C LEU A 101 0.53 -5.56 -1.91
N PHE A 102 1.75 -6.04 -1.69
CA PHE A 102 2.49 -6.81 -2.69
C PHE A 102 1.81 -8.13 -3.04
N ASN A 103 1.25 -8.85 -2.05
CA ASN A 103 0.50 -10.07 -2.31
C ASN A 103 -0.79 -9.80 -3.10
N HIS A 104 -1.52 -8.74 -2.75
CA HIS A 104 -2.70 -8.30 -3.51
C HIS A 104 -2.34 -8.01 -4.97
N PHE A 105 -1.25 -7.27 -5.18
CA PHE A 105 -0.71 -7.01 -6.51
C PHE A 105 -0.38 -8.31 -7.26
N LYS A 106 0.38 -9.23 -6.65
CA LYS A 106 0.69 -10.55 -7.24
C LYS A 106 -0.56 -11.32 -7.68
N HIS A 107 -1.61 -11.30 -6.88
CA HIS A 107 -2.87 -11.93 -7.25
C HIS A 107 -3.53 -11.24 -8.45
N ALA A 108 -3.47 -9.90 -8.53
CA ALA A 108 -4.00 -9.14 -9.65
C ALA A 108 -3.28 -9.47 -10.98
N ILE A 109 -1.94 -9.52 -10.98
CA ILE A 109 -1.15 -9.82 -12.19
C ILE A 109 -1.30 -11.27 -12.67
N ASN A 110 -1.44 -12.23 -11.76
CA ASN A 110 -1.66 -13.62 -12.15
C ASN A 110 -3.02 -13.81 -12.86
N ASN A 111 -4.04 -13.05 -12.46
CA ASN A 111 -5.36 -13.12 -13.08
C ASN A 111 -5.41 -12.46 -14.48
N THR A 112 -4.53 -11.50 -14.76
CA THR A 112 -4.41 -10.89 -16.10
C THR A 112 -3.64 -11.77 -17.05
N ALA A 113 -2.59 -12.47 -16.59
CA ALA A 113 -1.81 -13.40 -17.42
C ALA A 113 -2.61 -14.61 -17.92
N THR A 114 -3.63 -15.05 -17.19
CA THR A 114 -4.50 -16.19 -17.59
C THR A 114 -5.55 -15.84 -18.65
N LYS A 115 -5.64 -14.59 -19.11
CA LYS A 115 -6.66 -14.11 -20.06
C LYS A 115 -6.13 -13.77 -21.46
N SER A 116 -4.86 -14.01 -21.74
CA SER A 116 -4.27 -13.88 -23.09
C SER A 116 -3.97 -15.22 -23.72
#